data_AF-M0LDP0-F1
#
_entry.id   AF-M0LDP0-F1
#
_cell.length_a   1.000
_cell.length_b   1.000
_cell.length_c   1.000
_cell.angle_alpha   90.00
_cell.angle_beta   90.00
_cell.angle_gamma   90.00
#
_symmetry.space_group_name_H-M   'P 1'
#
loop_
_entity.id
_entity.type
_entity.pdbx_description
1 polymer ?
#
loop_
_entity_poly.entity_id
_entity_poly.type
_entity_poly.pdbx_seq_one_letter_code
_entity_poly.pdbx_strand_id
1 'polypeptide(L)'
;MRKYLYLVTEHPNEDRVGNIIVTDSPKMTSAEKNKEGVCQKRDLETNETWQFHEVGLGYHDFEDEADYEERIGDVLDEEVSV
;
A
#
# COMPACT_ATOMS: atom_id res chain seq x y z
N MET A 1 -12.37 -5.48 -10.06
CA MET A 1 -11.08 -4.76 -10.01
C MET A 1 -10.34 -5.06 -8.71
N ARG A 2 -9.18 -5.73 -8.77
CA ARG A 2 -8.40 -6.05 -7.57
C ARG A 2 -7.48 -4.90 -7.16
N LYS A 3 -7.51 -4.51 -5.89
CA LYS A 3 -6.57 -3.56 -5.29
C LYS A 3 -5.80 -4.22 -4.17
N TYR A 4 -4.50 -4.03 -4.15
CA TYR A 4 -3.59 -4.49 -3.10
C TYR A 4 -3.27 -3.34 -2.16
N LEU A 5 -3.23 -3.63 -0.86
CA LEU A 5 -3.16 -2.67 0.21
C LEU A 5 -1.89 -2.88 1.04
N TYR A 6 -1.19 -1.80 1.34
CA TYR A 6 0.06 -1.82 2.11
C TYR A 6 0.12 -0.65 3.09
N LEU A 7 0.47 -0.91 4.35
CA LEU A 7 0.71 0.11 5.36
C LEU A 7 2.20 0.45 5.38
N VAL A 8 2.56 1.73 5.22
CA VAL A 8 3.95 2.19 5.35
C VAL A 8 4.33 2.27 6.82
N THR A 9 5.30 1.46 7.25
CA THR A 9 5.76 1.39 8.65
C THR A 9 7.03 2.20 8.89
N GLU A 10 7.90 2.30 7.89
CA GLU A 10 9.12 3.12 7.97
C GLU A 10 9.35 3.82 6.63
N HIS A 11 9.65 5.12 6.65
CA HIS A 11 9.95 5.89 5.45
C HIS A 11 10.91 7.05 5.79
N PRO A 12 11.86 7.43 4.92
CA PRO A 12 12.78 8.55 5.18
C PRO A 12 12.09 9.92 5.31
N ASN A 13 10.86 10.01 4.84
CA ASN A 13 9.94 11.11 5.11
C ASN A 13 8.90 10.62 6.12
N GLU A 14 8.96 11.11 7.35
CA GLU A 14 8.10 10.68 8.46
C GLU A 14 6.61 10.94 8.21
N ASP A 15 6.26 11.97 7.42
CA ASP A 15 4.87 12.25 7.04
C ASP A 15 4.25 11.14 6.17
N ARG A 16 5.08 10.21 5.69
CA ARG A 16 4.63 9.05 4.92
C ARG A 16 4.37 7.81 5.78
N VAL A 17 4.90 7.77 7.00
CA VAL A 17 4.65 6.65 7.93
C VAL A 17 3.19 6.67 8.35
N GLY A 18 2.53 5.52 8.34
CA GLY A 18 1.10 5.38 8.60
C GLY A 18 0.20 5.56 7.37
N ASN A 19 0.74 5.98 6.22
CA ASN A 19 -0.05 6.04 4.99
C ASN A 19 -0.31 4.66 4.42
N ILE A 20 -1.43 4.53 3.71
CA ILE A 20 -1.80 3.32 2.98
C ILE A 20 -1.55 3.50 1.49
N ILE A 21 -0.86 2.54 0.90
CA ILE A 21 -0.62 2.45 -0.53
C ILE A 21 -1.64 1.48 -1.13
N VAL A 22 -2.33 1.96 -2.17
CA VAL A 22 -3.30 1.17 -2.95
C VAL A 22 -2.76 1.02 -4.38
N THR A 23 -2.66 -0.21 -4.87
CA THR A 23 -2.12 -0.51 -6.22
C THR A 23 -2.88 -1.64 -6.90
N ASP A 24 -2.95 -1.62 -8.23
CA ASP A 24 -3.57 -2.67 -9.05
C ASP A 24 -2.70 -3.92 -9.21
N SER A 25 -1.42 -3.83 -8.84
CA SER A 25 -0.45 -4.89 -9.07
C SER A 25 0.24 -5.28 -7.76
N PRO A 26 0.44 -6.58 -7.50
CA PRO A 26 1.14 -7.08 -6.31
C PRO A 26 2.66 -6.90 -6.44
N LYS A 27 3.11 -5.82 -7.08
CA LYS A 27 4.53 -5.55 -7.39
C LYS A 27 5.37 -5.32 -6.15
N MET A 28 4.74 -5.13 -5.00
CA MET A 28 5.43 -4.91 -3.75
C MET A 28 5.59 -6.25 -3.03
N THR A 29 6.73 -6.39 -2.36
CA THR A 29 7.33 -7.65 -1.87
C THR A 29 6.45 -8.42 -0.87
N SER A 30 5.35 -7.80 -0.44
CA SER A 30 4.53 -8.16 0.71
C SER A 30 3.04 -8.19 0.40
N ALA A 31 2.61 -8.67 -0.77
CA ALA A 31 1.17 -8.73 -1.08
C ALA A 31 0.36 -9.63 -0.12
N GLU A 32 1.03 -10.43 0.72
CA GLU A 32 0.43 -11.24 1.76
C GLU A 32 0.16 -10.41 3.03
N LYS A 33 -1.04 -10.58 3.61
CA LYS A 33 -1.44 -9.91 4.83
C LYS A 33 -0.47 -10.18 5.98
N ASN A 34 -0.13 -9.15 6.75
CA ASN A 34 0.81 -9.14 7.87
C ASN A 34 2.26 -9.51 7.53
N LYS A 35 2.63 -9.51 6.25
CA LYS A 35 4.02 -9.71 5.84
C LYS A 35 4.70 -8.36 5.70
N GLU A 36 5.84 -8.19 6.36
CA GLU A 36 6.68 -7.02 6.16
C GLU A 36 7.58 -7.20 4.93
N GLY A 37 7.82 -6.11 4.21
CA GLY A 37 8.82 -6.09 3.16
C GLY A 37 9.43 -4.72 2.96
N VAL A 38 10.56 -4.73 2.26
CA VAL A 38 11.32 -3.53 1.91
C VAL A 38 11.05 -3.19 0.45
N CYS A 39 10.66 -1.94 0.21
CA CYS A 39 10.48 -1.39 -1.11
C CYS A 39 11.61 -0.41 -1.41
N GLN A 40 12.25 -0.58 -2.57
CA GLN A 40 13.27 0.33 -3.08
C GLN A 40 12.69 1.20 -4.19
N LYS A 41 12.96 2.50 -4.11
CA LYS A 41 12.52 3.49 -5.07
C LYS A 41 13.70 4.33 -5.54
N ARG A 42 13.53 4.88 -6.74
CA ARG A 42 14.46 5.80 -7.36
C ARG A 42 13.66 6.93 -8.01
N ASP A 43 14.06 8.15 -7.72
CA ASP A 43 13.62 9.31 -8.47
C ASP A 43 14.33 9.30 -9.83
N LEU A 44 13.57 9.32 -10.93
CA LEU A 44 14.14 9.23 -12.26
C LEU A 44 14.75 10.55 -12.75
N GLU A 45 14.40 11.68 -12.12
CA GLU A 45 14.91 13.00 -12.47
C GLU A 45 16.19 13.31 -11.67
N THR A 46 16.17 13.08 -10.35
CA THR A 46 17.32 13.38 -9.47
C THR A 46 18.29 12.22 -9.30
N ASN A 47 17.89 11.00 -9.68
CA ASN A 47 18.60 9.73 -9.40
C ASN A 47 18.74 9.37 -7.92
N GLU A 48 18.06 10.09 -7.03
CA GLU A 48 18.07 9.75 -5.61
C GLU A 48 17.34 8.43 -5.38
N THR A 49 17.94 7.57 -4.55
CA THR A 49 17.36 6.27 -4.19
C THR A 49 16.98 6.27 -2.73
N TRP A 50 15.83 5.72 -2.40
CA TRP A 50 15.42 5.49 -1.03
C TRP A 50 14.76 4.13 -0.87
N GLN A 51 14.69 3.68 0.36
CA GLN A 51 13.95 2.49 0.75
C GLN A 51 12.93 2.84 1.81
N PHE A 52 11.86 2.09 1.86
CA PHE A 52 10.83 2.19 2.89
C PHE A 52 10.31 0.80 3.21
N HIS A 53 9.80 0.64 4.43
CA HIS A 53 9.21 -0.60 4.90
C HIS A 53 7.70 -0.48 4.85
N GLU A 54 7.08 -1.61 4.54
CA GLU A 54 5.64 -1.72 4.49
C GLU A 54 5.17 -3.09 4.96
N VAL A 55 3.94 -3.13 5.46
CA VAL A 55 3.24 -4.34 5.81
C VAL A 55 2.08 -4.54 4.85
N GLY A 56 1.99 -5.72 4.25
CA GLY A 56 0.83 -6.09 3.45
C GLY A 56 -0.44 -6.14 4.29
N LEU A 57 -1.49 -5.46 3.84
CA LEU A 57 -2.83 -5.59 4.42
C LEU A 57 -3.68 -6.61 3.64
N GLY A 58 -3.22 -7.01 2.45
CA GLY A 58 -3.89 -8.00 1.61
C GLY A 58 -4.44 -7.35 0.33
N TYR A 59 -5.58 -7.83 -0.13
CA TYR A 59 -6.24 -7.30 -1.32
C TYR A 59 -7.76 -7.31 -1.17
N HIS A 60 -8.41 -6.39 -1.88
CA HIS A 60 -9.85 -6.38 -2.04
C HIS A 60 -10.21 -6.41 -3.53
N ASP A 61 -11.24 -7.19 -3.86
CA ASP A 61 -11.82 -7.24 -5.19
C ASP A 61 -13.08 -6.37 -5.23
N PHE A 62 -12.96 -5.20 -5.85
CA PHE A 62 -14.10 -4.32 -6.15
C PHE A 62 -14.83 -4.79 -7.39
N GLU A 63 -16.10 -4.45 -7.54
CA GLU A 63 -16.86 -4.82 -8.75
C GLU A 63 -16.45 -3.94 -9.94
N ASP A 64 -16.46 -2.63 -9.75
CA ASP A 64 -16.10 -1.61 -10.74
C ASP A 64 -15.50 -0.35 -10.08
N GLU A 65 -15.35 0.72 -10.86
CA GLU A 65 -14.77 1.99 -10.38
C GLU A 65 -15.69 2.73 -9.40
N ALA A 66 -17.01 2.64 -9.57
CA ALA A 66 -17.96 3.28 -8.66
C ALA A 66 -17.98 2.56 -7.30
N ASP A 67 -17.98 1.23 -7.30
CA ASP A 67 -17.86 0.41 -6.10
C ASP A 67 -16.56 0.70 -5.33
N TYR A 68 -15.45 0.91 -6.06
CA TYR A 68 -14.18 1.32 -5.47
C TYR A 68 -14.28 2.68 -4.76
N GLU A 69 -14.81 3.71 -5.42
CA GLU A 69 -14.91 5.06 -4.84
C GLU A 69 -15.82 5.10 -3.61
N GLU A 70 -16.90 4.30 -3.61
CA GLU A 70 -17.85 4.25 -2.50
C GLU A 70 -17.28 3.52 -1.29
N ARG A 71 -16.57 2.39 -1.49
CA ARG A 71 -16.24 1.44 -0.42
C ARG A 71 -14.78 1.40 0.00
N ILE A 72 -13.87 2.04 -0.73
CA ILE A 72 -12.45 2.01 -0.37
C ILE A 72 -12.21 2.51 1.06
N GLY A 73 -12.94 3.52 1.52
CA GLY A 73 -12.84 4.01 2.90
C GLY A 73 -13.16 2.93 3.95
N ASP A 74 -14.27 2.22 3.78
CA ASP A 74 -14.70 1.16 4.71
C ASP A 74 -13.73 -0.03 4.69
N VAL A 75 -13.23 -0.41 3.51
CA VAL A 75 -12.24 -1.49 3.37
C VAL A 75 -10.94 -1.12 4.07
N LEU A 76 -10.49 0.13 3.96
CA LEU A 76 -9.30 0.60 4.66
C LEU A 76 -9.51 0.60 6.18
N ASP A 77 -10.68 1.00 6.68
CA ASP A 77 -10.97 0.99 8.12
C ASP A 77 -10.98 -0.45 8.69
N GLU A 78 -11.58 -1.40 7.96
CA GLU A 78 -11.62 -2.82 8.36
C GLU A 78 -10.22 -3.45 8.41
N GLU A 79 -9.38 -3.17 7.42
CA GLU A 79 -8.04 -3.78 7.31
C GLU A 79 -7.03 -3.24 8.33
N VAL A 80 -7.25 -2.03 8.85
CA VAL A 80 -6.34 -1.37 9.79
C VAL A 80 -6.81 -1.54 11.25
N SER A 81 -8.07 -1.89 11.48
CA SER A 81 -8.69 -2.03 12.82
C SER A 81 -8.37 -3.35 13.55
N VAL A 82 -7.26 -4.03 13.23
CA VAL A 82 -6.88 -5.34 13.79
C VAL A 82 -5.87 -5.22 14.93
#